data_AF-A0A0A0KPA8-F1
#
_entry.id   AF-A0A0A0KPA8-F1
#
_cell.length_a   1.000
_cell.length_b   1.000
_cell.length_c   1.000
_cell.angle_alpha   90.00
_cell.angle_beta   90.00
_cell.angle_gamma   90.00
#
_symmetry.space_group_name_H-M   'P 1'
#
loop_
_entity.id
_entity.type
_entity.pdbx_description
1 polymer ?
#
loop_
_entity_poly.entity_id
_entity_poly.type
_entity_poly.pdbx_seq_one_letter_code
_entity_poly.pdbx_strand_id
1 'polypeptide(L)' 'MKTKYSIIIVGDNFGCGSSREHVPVVLGVSGAVAVVAESYAHIFLTANSVATREIYPLESETRISRILKLNNNNNN' A
#
# COMPACT_ATOMS: atom_id res chain seq x y z
N MET A 1 9.11 7.65 14.72
CA MET A 1 8.52 8.77 13.94
C MET A 1 7.30 8.21 13.22
N LYS A 2 6.10 8.70 13.50
CA LYS A 2 4.86 8.18 12.89
C LYS A 2 4.47 9.06 11.71
N THR A 3 3.98 8.46 10.62
CA THR A 3 3.51 9.18 9.45
C THR A 3 2.23 9.94 9.80
N LYS A 4 1.97 11.05 9.11
CA LYS A 4 0.72 11.81 9.26
C LYS A 4 -0.47 11.13 8.56
N TYR A 5 -0.20 10.12 7.73
CA TYR A 5 -1.18 9.46 6.86
C TYR A 5 -1.35 8.00 7.26
N SER A 6 -2.58 7.64 7.62
CA SER A 6 -2.92 6.27 8.03
C SER A 6 -3.20 5.32 6.86
N ILE A 7 -3.38 5.84 5.65
CA ILE A 7 -3.65 5.06 4.44
C ILE A 7 -2.59 5.38 3.41
N ILE A 8 -2.00 4.34 2.84
CA ILE A 8 -1.00 4.47 1.78
C ILE A 8 -1.62 3.98 0.48
N ILE A 9 -1.48 4.78 -0.57
CA ILE A 9 -1.92 4.42 -1.91
C ILE A 9 -0.68 4.18 -2.76
N VAL A 10 -0.65 3.05 -3.44
CA VAL A 10 0.48 2.60 -4.26
C VAL A 10 -0.01 2.16 -5.64
N GLY A 11 0.91 2.18 -6.60
CA GLY A 11 0.64 1.85 -8.00
C GLY A 11 0.57 0.34 -8.26
N ASP A 12 0.98 -0.04 -9.46
CA ASP A 12 1.04 -1.43 -9.89
C ASP A 12 2.23 -2.18 -9.28
N ASN A 13 2.06 -3.48 -9.09
CA ASN A 13 3.10 -4.42 -8.70
C ASN A 13 3.78 -4.08 -7.35
N PHE A 14 2.99 -3.62 -6.37
CA PHE A 14 3.52 -3.25 -5.05
C PHE A 14 4.08 -4.47 -4.32
N GLY A 15 5.27 -4.31 -3.73
CA GLY A 15 5.95 -5.39 -3.03
C GLY A 15 6.72 -6.35 -3.94
N CYS A 16 6.94 -6.02 -5.22
CA CYS A 16 7.68 -6.86 -6.17
C CYS A 16 9.16 -7.00 -5.82
N GLY A 17 9.53 -8.09 -5.15
CA GLY A 17 10.91 -8.56 -4.94
C GLY A 17 11.07 -9.35 -3.64
N SER A 18 12.18 -10.08 -3.53
CA SER A 18 12.38 -11.15 -2.54
C SER A 18 12.72 -10.69 -1.10
N SER A 19 13.30 -9.51 -0.91
CA SER A 19 13.83 -9.04 0.39
C SER A 19 12.87 -8.08 1.11
N ARG A 20 11.60 -8.45 1.26
CA ARG A 20 10.56 -7.53 1.76
C ARG A 20 9.73 -8.04 2.95
N GLU A 21 10.22 -9.03 3.70
CA GLU A 21 9.54 -9.53 4.91
C GLU A 21 9.34 -8.46 5.99
N HIS A 22 10.23 -7.46 6.04
CA HIS A 22 10.16 -6.37 7.00
C HIS A 22 9.18 -5.25 6.61
N VAL A 23 8.66 -5.26 5.37
CA VAL A 23 7.81 -4.15 4.87
C VAL A 23 6.51 -4.00 5.68
N PRO A 24 5.74 -5.06 6.01
CA PRO A 24 4.53 -4.91 6.82
C PRO A 24 4.84 -4.31 8.20
N VAL A 25 5.91 -4.77 8.85
CA VAL A 25 6.32 -4.32 10.18
C VAL A 25 6.76 -2.85 10.17
N VAL A 26 7.58 -2.45 9.19
CA VAL A 26 8.03 -1.06 9.05
C VAL A 26 6.83 -0.13 8.82
N LEU A 27 5.88 -0.56 8.00
CA LEU A 27 4.70 0.22 7.71
C LEU A 27 3.75 0.30 8.93
N GLY A 28 3.58 -0.78 9.70
CA GLY A 28 2.79 -0.80 10.94
C GLY A 28 3.40 0.08 12.03
N VAL A 29 4.72 0.00 12.22
CA VAL A 29 5.49 0.90 13.10
C VAL A 29 5.38 2.37 12.65
N SER A 30 5.25 2.62 11.34
CA SER A 30 5.03 3.96 10.79
C SER A 30 3.65 4.53 11.16
N GLY A 31 2.69 3.70 11.58
CA GLY A 31 1.31 4.11 11.86
C GLY A 31 0.36 4.01 10.66
N ALA A 32 0.79 3.33 9.59
CA ALA A 32 -0.08 3.01 8.48
C ALA A 32 -1.00 1.83 8.85
N VAL A 33 -2.28 1.97 8.55
CA VAL A 33 -3.33 0.98 8.88
C VAL A 33 -3.70 0.18 7.63
N ALA A 34 -3.74 0.84 6.47
CA ALA A 34 -4.12 0.22 5.22
C ALA A 34 -3.19 0.61 4.08
N VAL A 35 -2.94 -0.33 3.19
CA VAL A 35 -2.26 -0.10 1.91
C VAL A 35 -3.27 -0.43 0.82
N VAL A 36 -3.46 0.47 -0.13
CA VAL A 36 -4.32 0.29 -1.31
C VAL A 36 -3.44 0.28 -2.54
N ALA A 37 -3.40 -0.84 -3.27
CA ALA A 37 -2.60 -1.01 -4.48
C ALA A 37 -3.47 -1.29 -5.70
N GLU A 38 -2.99 -0.93 -6.89
CA GLU A 38 -3.63 -1.39 -8.15
C GLU A 38 -3.33 -2.86 -8.43
N SER A 39 -2.19 -3.36 -7.95
CA SER A 39 -1.85 -4.79 -7.97
C SER A 39 -0.75 -5.08 -6.96
N TYR A 40 -0.85 -6.22 -6.28
CA TYR A 40 0.22 -6.70 -5.41
C TYR A 40 1.06 -7.75 -6.10
N ALA A 41 2.36 -7.74 -5.81
CA ALA A 41 3.20 -8.88 -6.12
C ALA A 41 2.70 -10.11 -5.35
N HIS A 42 2.61 -11.25 -6.03
CA HIS A 42 2.01 -12.48 -5.51
C HIS A 42 2.57 -12.94 -4.14
N ILE A 43 3.87 -12.69 -3.90
CA ILE A 43 4.56 -13.02 -2.66
C ILE A 43 4.22 -12.03 -1.53
N PHE A 44 4.02 -10.75 -1.84
CA PHE A 44 3.75 -9.71 -0.85
C PHE A 44 2.40 -9.90 -0.16
N LEU A 45 1.36 -10.18 -0.95
CA LEU A 45 0.00 -10.39 -0.46
C LEU A 45 -0.11 -11.70 0.34
N THR A 46 0.46 -12.78 -0.20
CA THR A 46 0.30 -14.14 0.34
C THR A 46 1.17 -14.43 1.56
N ALA A 47 2.41 -13.92 1.62
CA ALA A 47 3.38 -14.32 2.66
C ALA A 47 3.51 -13.31 3.81
N ASN A 48 3.35 -12.01 3.56
CA ASN A 48 3.83 -10.97 4.49
C ASN A 48 2.70 -10.15 5.13
N SER A 49 1.68 -9.76 4.35
CA SER A 49 0.67 -8.80 4.84
C SER A 49 -0.44 -9.45 5.68
N VAL A 50 -0.88 -10.66 5.34
CA VAL A 50 -1.93 -11.38 6.10
C VAL A 50 -1.39 -11.98 7.40
N ALA A 51 -0.12 -12.40 7.41
CA ALA A 51 0.49 -13.08 8.55
C ALA A 51 0.78 -12.15 9.73
N THR A 52 1.12 -10.88 9.46
CA THR A 52 1.59 -9.93 10.49
C THR A 52 0.46 -9.15 11.16
N ARG A 53 -0.75 -9.09 10.55
CA ARG A 53 -1.92 -8.32 11.03
C ARG A 53 -1.66 -6.83 11.28
N GLU A 54 -0.49 -6.31 10.91
CA GLU A 54 -0.14 -4.92 11.14
C GLU A 54 -0.83 -3.99 10.13
N ILE A 55 -1.16 -4.51 8.94
CA ILE A 55 -1.71 -3.73 7.82
C ILE A 55 -2.75 -4.50 7.04
N TYR A 56 -3.78 -3.79 6.62
CA TYR A 56 -4.79 -4.28 5.69
C TYR A 56 -4.36 -4.04 4.24
N PRO A 57 -4.03 -5.10 3.47
CA PRO A 57 -3.82 -4.98 2.04
C PRO A 57 -5.17 -4.90 1.33
N LEU A 58 -5.37 -3.85 0.55
CA LEU A 58 -6.55 -3.66 -0.30
C LEU A 58 -6.10 -3.57 -1.74
N GLU A 59 -6.64 -4.44 -2.59
CA GLU A 59 -6.44 -4.36 -4.04
C GLU A 59 -7.61 -3.59 -4.64
N SER A 60 -7.29 -2.64 -5.52
CA SER A 60 -8.29 -1.81 -6.20
C SER A 60 -8.44 -2.27 -7.64
N GLU A 61 -9.67 -2.63 -8.02
CA GLU A 61 -10.02 -2.91 -9.42
C GLU A 61 -9.87 -1.68 -10.32
N THR A 62 -9.96 -0.48 -9.73
CA THR A 62 -9.83 0.78 -10.47
C THR A 62 -8.41 1.32 -10.37
N ARG A 63 -7.90 1.92 -11.45
CA ARG A 63 -6.60 2.62 -11.45
C ARG A 63 -6.63 3.88 -10.57
N ILE A 64 -6.33 3.72 -9.28
CA ILE A 64 -6.28 4.81 -8.29
C ILE A 64 -5.29 5.90 -8.72
N SER A 65 -4.18 5.53 -9.39
CA SER A 65 -3.17 6.48 -9.89
C SER A 65 -3.75 7.51 -10.86
N ARG A 66 -4.78 7.14 -11.63
CA ARG A 66 -5.49 8.03 -12.55
C ARG A 66 -6.45 8.95 -11.81
N ILE A 67 -7.17 8.44 -10.80
CA ILE A 67 -8.12 9.22 -10.01
C ILE A 67 -7.42 10.31 -9.19
N LEU A 68 -6.31 9.98 -8.54
CA LEU A 68 -5.53 10.94 -7.76
C LEU A 68 -4.94 12.07 -8.63
N LYS A 69 -4.55 11.75 -9.87
CA LYS A 69 -4.07 12.76 -10.83
C LYS A 69 -5.18 13.72 -11.26
N LEU A 70 -6.42 13.25 -11.38
CA LEU A 70 -7.57 14.10 -11.72
C LEU A 70 -7.90 15.07 -10.59
N ASN A 71 -7.89 14.63 -9.34
CA ASN A 71 -8.22 15.49 -8.20
C ASN A 71 -7.18 16.58 -7.91
N ASN A 72 -5.91 16.36 -8.26
CA ASN A 72 -4.89 17.41 -8.10
C ASN A 72 -4.97 18.53 -9.15
N ASN A 73 -5.61 18.28 -10.31
CA ASN A 73 -5.72 19.26 -11.40
C ASN A 73 -6.93 20.21 -11.28
N ASN A 74 -7.72 20.11 -10.21
CA ASN A 74 -8.94 20.91 -10.01
C ASN A 74 -8.81 22.03 -8.97
N ASN A 75 -7.59 22.40 -8.57
CA ASN A 75 -7.36 23.58 -7.74
C ASN A 75 -6.67 24.66 -8.59
N ASN A 76 -7.45 25.33 -9.44
CA ASN A 76 -7.14 26.67 -9.94
C ASN A 76 -7.85 27.70 -9.05
#